data_AF-A0A3Q2W4L1-F1
#
_entry.id   AF-A0A3Q2W4L1-F1
#
_cell.length_a   1.000
_cell.length_b   1.000
_cell.length_c   1.000
_cell.angle_alpha   90.00
_cell.angle_beta   90.00
_cell.angle_gamma   90.00
#
_symmetry.space_group_name_H-M   'P 1'
#
loop_
_entity.id
_entity.type
_entity.pdbx_description
1 polymer ?
#
loop_
_entity_poly.entity_id
_entity_poly.type
_entity_poly.pdbx_seq_one_letter_code
_entity_poly.pdbx_strand_id
1 'polypeptide(L)'
;MPAFLLKKIVLGNFAKGPVDPKMADAIDFMVDRLESLNQSELASRLTLNCQNSYVEPHKIKDVAVTIIDVFDQSALSLEAKEEMYKLYPNARRAHLKTGGNFPYLCRSAEVNLYIQVGCFFQVCFLCSTSPQTHSSRTRLLQAG
;
A
#
# COMPACT_ATOMS: atom_id res chain seq x y z
N MET A 1 18.79 15.72 -17.02
CA MET A 1 18.98 16.33 -15.69
C MET A 1 20.10 15.59 -14.93
N PRO A 2 21.02 16.32 -14.28
CA PRO A 2 22.01 15.75 -13.35
C PRO A 2 21.38 15.01 -12.16
N ALA A 3 22.05 13.97 -11.66
CA ALA A 3 21.56 13.09 -10.59
C ALA A 3 21.23 13.84 -9.28
N PHE A 4 22.09 14.79 -8.88
CA PHE A 4 21.91 15.56 -7.65
C PHE A 4 20.63 16.42 -7.67
N LEU A 5 20.26 16.97 -8.83
CA LEU A 5 19.00 17.72 -8.95
C LEU A 5 17.79 16.80 -8.79
N LEU A 6 17.82 15.59 -9.34
CA LEU A 6 16.74 14.60 -9.18
C LEU A 6 16.57 14.23 -7.70
N LYS A 7 17.67 13.97 -6.99
CA LYS A 7 17.66 13.72 -5.54
C LYS A 7 17.06 14.90 -4.78
N LYS A 8 17.45 16.14 -5.11
CA LYS A 8 16.92 17.35 -4.49
C LYS A 8 15.42 17.54 -4.69
N ILE A 9 14.88 17.18 -5.87
CA ILE A 9 13.44 17.22 -6.15
C ILE A 9 12.70 16.25 -5.21
N VAL A 10 13.19 15.02 -5.07
CA VAL A 10 12.57 14.01 -4.19
C VAL A 10 12.64 14.43 -2.72
N LEU A 11 13.81 14.86 -2.25
CA LEU A 11 14.03 15.32 -0.88
C LEU A 11 13.21 16.57 -0.53
N GLY A 12 12.86 17.39 -1.54
CA GLY A 12 12.00 18.56 -1.37
C GLY A 12 10.61 18.22 -0.83
N ASN A 13 10.12 17.01 -1.10
CA ASN A 13 8.78 16.53 -0.71
C ASN A 13 8.75 15.88 0.68
N PHE A 14 9.90 15.71 1.34
CA PHE A 14 9.93 15.18 2.70
C PHE A 14 9.53 16.27 3.69
N ALA A 15 8.84 15.88 4.76
CA ALA A 15 8.38 16.81 5.78
C ALA A 15 9.59 17.56 6.38
N LYS A 16 9.55 18.90 6.34
CA LYS A 16 10.56 19.77 6.95
C LYS A 16 9.96 20.37 8.21
N GLY A 17 10.25 19.77 9.36
CA GLY A 17 9.72 20.22 10.64
C GLY A 17 9.95 19.20 11.75
N PRO A 18 9.54 19.52 12.99
CA PRO A 18 9.60 18.56 14.09
C PRO A 18 8.68 17.37 13.78
N VAL A 19 9.30 16.20 13.61
CA VAL A 19 8.62 14.91 13.43
C VAL A 19 8.88 14.02 14.63
N ASP A 20 8.02 13.04 14.87
CA ASP A 20 8.25 12.06 15.92
C ASP A 20 9.54 11.24 15.62
N PRO A 21 10.23 10.70 16.65
CA PRO A 21 11.52 10.04 16.45
C PRO A 21 11.46 8.85 15.48
N LYS A 22 10.35 8.08 15.46
CA LYS A 22 10.20 6.96 14.53
C LYS A 22 10.00 7.43 13.09
N MET A 23 9.36 8.58 12.92
CA MET A 23 9.23 9.23 11.61
C MET A 23 10.57 9.82 11.16
N ALA A 24 11.37 10.38 12.06
CA ALA A 24 12.73 10.83 11.76
C ALA A 24 13.59 9.66 11.26
N ASP A 25 13.63 8.56 12.01
CA ASP A 25 14.38 7.35 11.63
C ASP A 25 13.95 6.80 10.26
N ALA A 26 12.65 6.84 9.96
CA ALA A 26 12.12 6.44 8.66
C ALA A 26 12.55 7.37 7.53
N ILE A 27 12.57 8.68 7.77
CA ILE A 27 13.06 9.67 6.79
C ILE A 27 14.55 9.47 6.55
N ASP A 28 15.35 9.34 7.61
CA ASP A 28 16.81 9.12 7.51
C ASP A 28 17.12 7.84 6.72
N PHE A 29 16.42 6.74 7.02
CA PHE A 29 16.52 5.51 6.23
C PHE A 29 16.20 5.74 4.74
N MET A 30 15.14 6.51 4.44
CA MET A 30 14.76 6.80 3.06
C MET A 30 15.75 7.72 2.34
N VAL A 31 16.38 8.64 3.06
CA VAL A 31 17.49 9.47 2.54
C VAL A 31 18.67 8.57 2.17
N ASP A 32 19.08 7.66 3.06
CA ASP A 32 20.15 6.69 2.79
C ASP A 32 19.84 5.80 1.59
N ARG A 33 18.59 5.34 1.45
CA ARG A 33 18.15 4.56 0.29
C ARG A 33 18.10 5.39 -0.99
N LEU A 34 17.81 6.68 -0.90
CA LEU A 34 17.85 7.57 -2.06
C LEU A 34 19.29 7.77 -2.55
N GLU A 35 20.27 7.73 -1.65
CA GLU A 35 21.67 7.88 -2.01
C GLU A 35 22.20 6.73 -2.87
N SER A 36 21.73 5.51 -2.62
CA SER A 36 22.16 4.31 -3.36
C SER A 36 21.57 4.21 -4.77
N LEU A 37 20.52 4.98 -5.10
CA LEU A 37 19.90 4.97 -6.41
C LEU A 37 20.70 5.76 -7.44
N ASN A 38 20.80 5.21 -8.65
CA ASN A 38 21.49 5.85 -9.75
C ASN A 38 20.59 6.86 -10.48
N GLN A 39 21.20 7.67 -11.36
CA GLN A 39 20.50 8.73 -12.09
C GLN A 39 19.39 8.18 -13.00
N SER A 40 19.60 7.03 -13.65
CA SER A 40 18.65 6.44 -14.58
C SER A 40 17.40 5.90 -13.85
N GLU A 41 17.58 5.28 -12.69
CA GLU A 41 16.51 4.78 -11.84
C GLU A 41 15.65 5.93 -11.32
N LEU A 42 16.29 6.99 -10.81
CA LEU A 42 15.60 8.17 -10.32
C LEU A 42 14.83 8.87 -11.43
N ALA A 43 15.45 9.07 -12.59
CA ALA A 43 14.81 9.71 -13.73
C ALA A 43 13.59 8.89 -14.19
N SER A 44 13.74 7.58 -14.36
CA SER A 44 12.65 6.69 -14.77
C SER A 44 11.46 6.74 -13.80
N ARG A 45 11.71 6.65 -12.49
CA ARG A 45 10.65 6.72 -11.46
C ARG A 45 9.97 8.08 -11.44
N LEU A 46 10.71 9.18 -11.53
CA LEU A 46 10.14 10.53 -11.57
C LEU A 46 9.28 10.73 -12.83
N THR A 47 9.74 10.25 -13.99
CA THR A 47 8.96 10.29 -15.22
C THR A 47 7.65 9.52 -15.08
N LEU A 48 7.67 8.33 -14.47
CA LEU A 48 6.44 7.55 -14.23
C LEU A 48 5.45 8.27 -13.32
N ASN A 49 5.92 9.00 -12.30
CA ASN A 49 5.04 9.80 -11.43
C ASN A 49 4.40 11.00 -12.17
N CYS A 50 4.98 11.46 -13.27
CA CYS A 50 4.45 12.57 -14.09
C CYS A 50 3.57 12.09 -15.26
N GLN A 51 3.47 10.78 -15.50
CA GLN A 51 2.63 10.22 -16.56
C GLN A 51 1.24 9.92 -16.01
N ASN A 52 0.21 10.51 -16.62
CA ASN A 52 -1.16 10.18 -16.30
C ASN A 52 -1.47 8.75 -16.76
N SER A 53 -1.59 7.82 -15.82
CA SER A 53 -2.10 6.48 -16.08
C SER A 53 -3.56 6.39 -15.65
N TYR A 54 -4.45 6.03 -16.57
CA TYR A 54 -5.82 5.70 -16.22
C TYR A 54 -5.88 4.26 -15.71
N VAL A 55 -6.43 4.08 -14.51
CA VAL A 55 -6.73 2.77 -13.95
C VAL A 55 -8.17 2.43 -14.30
N GLU A 56 -8.41 1.23 -14.82
CA GLU A 56 -9.73 0.70 -15.13
C GLU A 56 -10.30 -0.06 -13.92
N PRO A 57 -11.08 0.57 -13.02
CA PRO A 57 -11.47 -0.07 -11.75
C PRO A 57 -12.41 -1.25 -11.98
N HIS A 58 -13.06 -1.30 -13.15
CA HIS A 58 -13.95 -2.38 -13.53
C HIS A 58 -13.24 -3.73 -13.71
N LYS A 59 -11.93 -3.75 -13.99
CA LYS A 59 -11.14 -4.98 -14.15
C LYS A 59 -10.77 -5.65 -12.82
N ILE A 60 -10.91 -4.92 -11.71
CA ILE A 60 -10.47 -5.33 -10.38
C ILE A 60 -11.63 -5.33 -9.37
N LYS A 61 -12.88 -5.33 -9.86
CA LYS A 61 -14.09 -5.35 -9.02
C LYS A 61 -14.15 -6.56 -8.07
N ASP A 62 -13.65 -7.70 -8.53
CA ASP A 62 -13.68 -8.96 -7.77
C ASP A 62 -12.44 -9.15 -6.88
N VAL A 63 -11.52 -8.17 -6.88
CA VAL A 63 -10.34 -8.18 -6.01
C VAL A 63 -10.68 -7.40 -4.76
N ALA A 64 -10.47 -8.00 -3.58
CA ALA A 64 -10.62 -7.24 -2.36
C ALA A 64 -9.46 -6.26 -2.22
N VAL A 65 -9.82 -4.98 -2.12
CA VAL A 65 -8.88 -3.89 -1.95
C VAL A 65 -8.90 -3.45 -0.49
N THR A 66 -7.72 -3.28 0.11
CA THR A 66 -7.58 -2.63 1.41
C THR A 66 -6.74 -1.38 1.23
N ILE A 67 -7.30 -0.23 1.61
CA ILE A 67 -6.63 1.06 1.58
C ILE A 67 -6.19 1.37 3.01
N ILE A 68 -4.88 1.52 3.20
CA ILE A 68 -4.28 1.97 4.45
C ILE A 68 -3.88 3.43 4.27
N ASP A 69 -4.51 4.33 5.01
CA ASP A 69 -4.30 5.78 4.91
C ASP A 69 -3.89 6.37 6.27
N VAL A 70 -3.18 7.49 6.25
CA VAL A 70 -2.74 8.24 7.42
C VAL A 70 -3.47 9.58 7.46
N PHE A 71 -3.93 9.99 8.65
CA PHE A 71 -4.65 11.25 8.84
C PHE A 71 -3.78 12.50 9.01
N ASP A 72 -2.46 12.37 9.10
CA ASP A 72 -1.55 13.50 9.25
C ASP A 72 -1.14 14.10 7.87
N GLN A 73 -0.26 15.10 7.90
CA GLN A 73 0.28 15.67 6.68
C GLN A 73 1.11 14.62 5.93
N SER A 74 0.67 14.29 4.71
CA SER A 74 1.34 13.40 3.77
C SER A 74 1.59 14.11 2.44
N ALA A 75 2.53 13.62 1.64
CA ALA A 75 2.83 14.13 0.31
C ALA A 75 1.67 13.99 -0.69
N LEU A 76 0.70 13.11 -0.41
CA LEU A 76 -0.52 12.97 -1.21
C LEU A 76 -1.54 14.05 -0.84
N SER A 77 -2.07 14.74 -1.85
CA SER A 77 -3.13 15.72 -1.68
C SER A 77 -4.44 15.06 -1.26
N LEU A 78 -5.29 15.83 -0.56
CA LEU A 78 -6.62 15.36 -0.16
C LEU A 78 -7.48 14.98 -1.37
N GLU A 79 -7.42 15.77 -2.44
CA GLU A 79 -8.12 15.50 -3.70
C GLU A 79 -7.77 14.12 -4.28
N ALA A 80 -6.48 13.76 -4.29
CA ALA A 80 -6.04 12.45 -4.76
C ALA A 80 -6.57 11.31 -3.87
N LYS A 81 -6.63 11.52 -2.55
CA LYS A 81 -7.21 10.55 -1.62
C LYS A 81 -8.71 10.36 -1.86
N GLU A 82 -9.46 11.44 -2.06
CA GLU A 82 -10.89 11.40 -2.33
C GLU A 82 -11.21 10.69 -3.65
N GLU A 83 -10.47 10.99 -4.72
CA GLU A 83 -10.61 10.28 -6.00
C GLU A 83 -10.32 8.79 -5.86
N MET A 84 -9.27 8.41 -5.12
CA MET A 84 -9.01 6.99 -4.84
C MET A 84 -10.19 6.33 -4.11
N TYR A 85 -10.81 7.01 -3.13
CA TYR A 85 -11.99 6.48 -2.44
C TYR A 85 -13.22 6.34 -3.34
N LYS A 86 -13.38 7.20 -4.36
CA LYS A 86 -14.46 7.08 -5.36
C LYS A 86 -14.24 5.90 -6.30
N LEU A 87 -12.99 5.65 -6.69
CA LEU A 87 -12.63 4.53 -7.58
C LEU A 87 -12.81 3.17 -6.90
N TYR A 88 -12.65 3.11 -5.57
CA TYR A 88 -12.74 1.88 -4.78
C TYR A 88 -13.76 2.00 -3.63
N PRO A 89 -15.07 2.07 -3.94
CA PRO A 89 -16.10 2.28 -2.93
C PRO A 89 -16.21 1.12 -1.93
N ASN A 90 -15.92 -0.10 -2.38
CA ASN A 90 -16.00 -1.32 -1.56
C ASN A 90 -14.69 -1.68 -0.85
N ALA A 91 -13.65 -0.84 -0.98
CA ALA A 91 -12.38 -1.11 -0.33
C ALA A 91 -12.50 -1.03 1.20
N ARG A 92 -11.82 -1.94 1.86
CA ARG A 92 -11.61 -1.87 3.31
C ARG A 92 -10.73 -0.68 3.63
N ARG A 93 -11.10 0.11 4.62
CA ARG A 93 -10.35 1.30 5.03
C ARG A 93 -9.72 1.07 6.38
N ALA A 94 -8.41 1.24 6.43
CA ALA A 94 -7.61 1.18 7.63
C ALA A 94 -6.95 2.54 7.81
N HIS A 95 -7.27 3.22 8.91
CA HIS A 95 -6.73 4.55 9.17
C HIS A 95 -5.71 4.50 10.29
N LEU A 96 -4.55 5.11 10.05
CA LEU A 96 -3.50 5.35 11.01
C LEU A 96 -3.60 6.79 11.49
N LYS A 97 -3.43 7.00 12.79
CA LYS A 97 -3.49 8.35 13.38
C LYS A 97 -2.33 9.23 12.91
N THR A 98 -1.14 8.64 12.79
CA THR A 98 0.12 9.31 12.45
C THR A 98 0.99 8.34 11.65
N GLY A 99 1.88 8.83 10.81
CA GLY A 99 2.79 8.02 10.01
C GLY A 99 3.45 8.74 8.84
N GLY A 100 2.98 9.94 8.50
CA GLY A 100 3.51 10.77 7.41
C GLY A 100 3.63 10.01 6.09
N ASN A 101 4.73 10.26 5.38
CA ASN A 101 4.97 9.71 4.04
C ASN A 101 5.32 8.22 4.03
N PHE A 102 5.78 7.67 5.16
CA PHE A 102 6.33 6.32 5.22
C PHE A 102 5.73 5.49 6.36
N PRO A 103 4.39 5.29 6.38
CA PRO A 103 3.70 4.61 7.48
C PRO A 103 4.21 3.19 7.73
N TYR A 104 4.64 2.48 6.69
CA TYR A 104 5.20 1.13 6.83
C TYR A 104 6.53 1.10 7.60
N LEU A 105 7.31 2.18 7.56
CA LEU A 105 8.60 2.25 8.26
C LEU A 105 8.41 2.72 9.72
N CYS A 106 7.64 3.78 9.95
CA CYS A 106 7.50 4.37 11.28
C CYS A 106 6.41 3.69 12.15
N ARG A 107 5.36 3.12 11.53
CA ARG A 107 4.24 2.43 12.17
C ARG A 107 4.08 0.99 11.67
N SER A 108 5.21 0.31 11.47
CA SER A 108 5.27 -1.04 10.92
C SER A 108 4.34 -2.04 11.62
N ALA A 109 4.23 -1.99 12.95
CA ALA A 109 3.36 -2.89 13.71
C ALA A 109 1.86 -2.71 13.37
N GLU A 110 1.39 -1.47 13.28
CA GLU A 110 -0.01 -1.16 12.94
C GLU A 110 -0.30 -1.52 11.48
N VAL A 111 0.60 -1.18 10.56
CA VAL A 111 0.47 -1.55 9.14
C VAL A 111 0.45 -3.06 8.97
N ASN A 112 1.35 -3.78 9.63
CA ASN A 112 1.43 -5.23 9.55
C ASN A 112 0.16 -5.90 10.10
N LEU A 113 -0.43 -5.36 11.17
CA LEU A 113 -1.72 -5.82 11.68
C LEU A 113 -2.82 -5.69 10.61
N TYR A 114 -2.93 -4.54 9.94
CA TYR A 114 -3.92 -4.35 8.89
C TYR A 114 -3.69 -5.28 7.69
N ILE A 115 -2.43 -5.53 7.32
CA ILE A 115 -2.09 -6.51 6.27
C ILE A 115 -2.52 -7.91 6.69
N GLN A 116 -2.20 -8.33 7.92
CA GLN A 116 -2.57 -9.65 8.45
C GLN A 116 -4.09 -9.82 8.50
N VAL A 117 -4.83 -8.84 9.02
CA VAL A 117 -6.30 -8.90 9.12
C VAL A 117 -6.96 -8.85 7.73
N GLY A 118 -6.45 -8.00 6.84
CA GLY A 118 -6.91 -7.90 5.46
C GLY A 118 -6.73 -9.21 4.71
N CYS A 119 -5.52 -9.78 4.78
CA CYS A 119 -5.18 -11.05 4.15
C CYS A 119 -5.94 -12.23 4.77
N PHE A 120 -6.01 -12.31 6.10
CA PHE A 120 -6.71 -13.39 6.80
C PHE A 120 -8.19 -13.46 6.40
N PHE A 121 -8.87 -12.31 6.36
CA PHE A 121 -10.27 -12.29 5.94
C PHE A 121 -10.45 -12.68 4.47
N GLN A 122 -9.54 -12.24 3.58
CA GLN A 122 -9.55 -12.62 2.17
C GLN A 122 -9.42 -14.14 2.00
N VAL A 123 -8.46 -14.76 2.70
CA VAL A 123 -8.20 -16.20 2.65
C VAL A 123 -9.36 -17.00 3.26
N CYS A 124 -9.89 -16.58 4.41
CA CYS A 124 -11.06 -17.23 5.02
C CYS A 124 -12.32 -17.11 4.14
N PHE A 125 -12.54 -15.97 3.48
CA PHE A 125 -13.67 -15.78 2.58
C PHE A 125 -13.55 -16.65 1.32
N LEU A 126 -12.36 -16.71 0.70
CA LEU A 126 -12.09 -17.61 -0.42
C LEU A 126 -12.26 -19.09 -0.02
N CYS A 127 -11.81 -19.48 1.17
CA CYS A 127 -11.99 -20.86 1.66
C CYS A 127 -13.46 -21.19 1.90
N SER A 128 -14.25 -20.25 2.44
CA SER A 128 -15.68 -20.43 2.70
C SER A 128 -16.55 -20.38 1.44
N THR A 129 -16.10 -19.67 0.40
CA THR A 129 -16.80 -19.57 -0.90
C THR A 129 -16.32 -20.58 -1.93
N SER A 130 -15.25 -21.33 -1.65
CA SER A 130 -14.93 -22.51 -2.44
C SER A 130 -16.07 -23.53 -2.31
N PRO A 131 -16.78 -23.88 -3.40
CA PRO A 131 -17.74 -24.95 -3.33
C PRO A 131 -16.94 -26.22 -3.03
N GLN A 132 -17.16 -26.81 -1.86
CA GLN A 132 -16.85 -28.20 -1.59
C GLN A 132 -17.35 -29.00 -2.79
N THR A 133 -16.44 -29.44 -3.66
CA THR A 133 -16.74 -30.43 -4.68
C THR A 133 -16.99 -31.71 -3.91
N HIS A 134 -18.26 -31.90 -3.56
CA HIS A 134 -18.78 -33.11 -2.97
C HIS A 134 -18.63 -34.24 -3.99
N SER A 135 -17.51 -34.97 -3.93
CA SER A 135 -17.43 -36.27 -4.59
C SER A 135 -16.52 -37.22 -3.81
N SER A 136 -17.17 -38.25 -3.28
CA SER A 136 -16.63 -39.59 -3.01
C SER A 136 -15.92 -39.80 -1.67
N ARG A 137 -16.68 -39.72 -0.56
CA ARG A 137 -16.33 -40.47 0.66
C ARG A 137 -17.55 -40.98 1.45
N THR A 138 -18.50 -41.61 0.76
CA THR A 138 -19.57 -42.38 1.41
C THR A 138 -20.08 -43.51 0.52
N ARG A 139 -19.24 -44.51 0.24
CA ARG A 139 -19.66 -45.87 -0.16
C ARG A 139 -18.47 -46.82 0.03
N LEU A 140 -18.25 -47.26 1.26
CA LEU A 140 -17.48 -48.46 1.60
C LEU A 140 -17.70 -48.74 3.10
N LEU A 141 -18.93 -49.09 3.46
CA LEU A 141 -19.28 -49.71 4.74
C LEU A 141 -20.66 -50.38 4.61
N GLN A 142 -20.85 -51.16 3.54
CA GLN A 142 -21.85 -52.22 3.41
C GLN A 142 -21.41 -53.17 2.29
N ALA A 143 -20.46 -54.06 2.59
CA ALA A 143 -20.23 -55.36 1.95
C ALA A 143 -18.95 -55.96 2.55
N GLY A 144 -19.09 -57.02 3.36
CA GLY A 144 -17.99 -57.75 3.99
C GLY A 144 -18.30 -58.07 5.43
#